data_AF-A0A737G8H6-F1
#
_entry.id   AF-A0A737G8H6-F1
#
_cell.length_a   1.000
_cell.length_b   1.000
_cell.length_c   1.000
_cell.angle_alpha   90.00
_cell.angle_beta   90.00
_cell.angle_gamma   90.00
#
_symmetry.space_group_name_H-M   'P 1'
#
loop_
_entity.id
_entity.type
_entity.pdbx_description
1 polymer ?
#
loop_
_entity_poly.entity_id
_entity_poly.type
_entity_poly.pdbx_seq_one_letter_code
_entity_poly.pdbx_strand_id
1 'polypeptide(L)'
;MAMVQPKSQKLRLLITHLGLLIFIAAIMFPLLMVIAISLREGNFATGSLIPDKISWEHWRLALGFSVEHADGRVTPPPFPVLLWLWNSVKIAGITAIGIVALST
;
A
#
# COMPACT_ATOMS: atom_id res chain seq x y z
N MET A 1 40.94 -10.56 -0.66
CA MET A 1 41.50 -9.20 -0.53
C MET A 1 40.37 -8.19 -0.65
N ALA A 2 40.36 -7.14 0.17
CA ALA A 2 39.36 -6.08 0.05
C ALA A 2 39.61 -5.28 -1.25
N MET A 3 38.54 -5.01 -1.99
CA MET A 3 38.60 -4.21 -3.22
C MET A 3 38.84 -2.75 -2.85
N VAL A 4 39.95 -2.17 -3.29
CA VAL A 4 40.27 -0.75 -3.10
C VAL A 4 39.32 0.09 -3.94
N GLN A 5 38.68 1.05 -3.30
CA GLN A 5 37.67 1.88 -3.94
C GLN A 5 38.28 3.18 -4.50
N PRO A 6 37.72 3.74 -5.59
CA PRO A 6 38.20 4.99 -6.16
C PRO A 6 37.91 6.19 -5.25
N LYS A 7 38.77 7.22 -5.29
CA LYS A 7 38.59 8.45 -4.48
C LYS A 7 37.25 9.16 -4.74
N SER A 8 36.67 9.01 -5.95
CA SER A 8 35.37 9.55 -6.34
C SER A 8 34.16 8.75 -5.82
N GLN A 9 34.38 7.60 -5.16
CA GLN A 9 33.30 6.70 -4.74
C GLN A 9 32.27 7.41 -3.85
N LYS A 10 32.70 8.25 -2.89
CA LYS A 10 31.78 8.96 -1.98
C LYS A 10 30.82 9.89 -2.73
N LEU A 11 31.33 10.63 -3.72
CA LEU A 11 30.51 11.51 -4.55
C LEU A 11 29.54 10.72 -5.43
N ARG A 12 30.03 9.65 -6.09
CA ARG A 12 29.18 8.77 -6.89
C ARG A 12 28.07 8.16 -6.06
N LEU A 13 28.40 7.69 -4.85
CA LEU A 13 27.43 7.12 -3.92
C LEU A 13 26.36 8.15 -3.53
N LEU A 14 26.76 9.38 -3.19
CA LEU A 14 25.82 10.46 -2.85
C LEU A 14 24.88 10.77 -4.03
N ILE A 15 25.42 10.93 -5.24
CA ILE A 15 24.62 11.19 -6.44
C ILE A 15 23.65 10.03 -6.69
N THR A 16 24.09 8.79 -6.54
CA THR A 16 23.21 7.61 -6.66
C THR A 16 22.10 7.63 -5.61
N HIS A 17 22.39 7.97 -4.35
CA HIS A 17 21.35 8.07 -3.32
C HIS A 17 20.32 9.15 -3.65
N LEU A 18 20.77 10.35 -4.04
CA LEU A 18 19.87 11.43 -4.41
C LEU A 18 19.01 11.05 -5.63
N GLY A 19 19.62 10.43 -6.65
CA GLY A 19 18.90 9.94 -7.82
C GLY A 19 17.86 8.88 -7.46
N LEU A 20 18.22 7.91 -6.61
CA LEU A 20 17.29 6.87 -6.14
C LEU A 20 16.17 7.46 -5.28
N LEU A 21 16.43 8.44 -4.42
CA LEU A 21 15.39 9.10 -3.62
C LEU A 21 14.38 9.83 -4.50
N ILE A 22 14.84 10.58 -5.51
CA ILE A 22 13.95 11.27 -6.47
C ILE A 22 13.13 10.24 -7.26
N PHE A 23 13.79 9.18 -7.73
CA PHE A 23 13.11 8.11 -8.48
C PHE A 23 12.04 7.41 -7.64
N ILE A 24 12.37 7.04 -6.39
CA ILE A 24 11.43 6.43 -5.44
C ILE A 24 10.27 7.39 -5.17
N ALA A 25 10.53 8.68 -4.92
CA ALA A 25 9.48 9.66 -4.70
C ALA A 25 8.51 9.74 -5.90
N ALA A 26 9.04 9.72 -7.13
CA ALA A 26 8.24 9.75 -8.34
C ALA A 26 7.34 8.51 -8.50
N ILE A 27 7.88 7.30 -8.30
CA ILE A 27 7.10 6.05 -8.45
C ILE A 27 6.17 5.78 -7.28
N MET A 28 6.47 6.29 -6.09
CA MET A 28 5.63 6.13 -4.91
C MET A 28 4.45 7.10 -4.89
N PHE A 29 4.55 8.25 -5.55
CA PHE A 29 3.50 9.27 -5.52
C PHE A 29 2.10 8.75 -5.92
N PRO A 30 1.93 7.98 -7.01
CA PRO A 30 0.63 7.38 -7.34
C PRO A 30 0.11 6.41 -6.26
N LEU A 31 1.00 5.66 -5.60
CA LEU A 31 0.62 4.72 -4.54
C LEU A 31 0.21 5.47 -3.25
N LEU A 32 0.91 6.56 -2.91
CA LEU A 32 0.52 7.42 -1.80
C LEU A 32 -0.86 8.06 -2.03
N MET A 33 -1.20 8.39 -3.28
CA MET A 33 -2.56 8.85 -3.62
C MET A 33 -3.63 7.77 -3.36
N VAL A 34 -3.34 6.49 -3.62
CA VAL A 34 -4.27 5.38 -3.28
C VAL A 34 -4.47 5.28 -1.76
N ILE A 35 -3.39 5.42 -0.99
CA ILE A 35 -3.48 5.46 0.48
C ILE A 35 -4.33 6.67 0.94
N ALA A 36 -4.11 7.84 0.34
CA ALA A 36 -4.88 9.04 0.65
C ALA A 36 -6.38 8.86 0.37
N ILE A 37 -6.75 8.21 -0.74
CA ILE A 37 -8.16 7.88 -1.05
C ILE A 37 -8.73 6.96 0.03
N SER A 38 -7.98 5.95 0.48
CA SER A 38 -8.46 5.01 1.52
C SER A 38 -8.71 5.66 2.89
N LEU A 39 -8.07 6.81 3.16
CA LEU A 39 -8.18 7.56 4.40
C LEU A 39 -9.12 8.76 4.29
N ARG A 40 -9.76 8.95 3.13
CA ARG A 40 -10.65 10.08 2.90
C ARG A 40 -12.07 9.76 3.31
N GLU A 41 -12.74 10.73 3.93
CA GLU A 41 -14.17 10.66 4.20
C GLU A 41 -14.98 10.59 2.90
N GLY A 42 -15.93 9.65 2.81
CA GLY A 42 -16.69 9.40 1.58
C GLY A 42 -15.89 8.70 0.48
N ASN A 43 -16.35 8.79 -0.77
CA ASN A 43 -15.79 8.05 -1.92
C ASN A 43 -15.35 9.00 -3.04
N PHE A 44 -14.31 9.79 -2.79
CA PHE A 44 -13.78 10.76 -3.76
C PHE A 44 -12.42 10.32 -4.32
N ALA A 45 -12.34 10.14 -5.64
CA ALA A 45 -11.13 9.68 -6.32
C ALA A 45 -10.01 10.73 -6.44
N THR A 46 -10.32 12.03 -6.32
CA THR A 46 -9.37 13.14 -6.49
C THR A 46 -9.42 14.10 -5.31
N GLY A 47 -8.29 14.74 -4.97
CA GLY A 47 -8.18 15.70 -3.86
C GLY A 47 -6.74 15.82 -3.35
N SER A 48 -6.55 16.44 -2.18
CA SER A 48 -5.24 16.61 -1.54
C SER A 48 -4.58 15.27 -1.15
N LEU A 49 -3.23 15.24 -1.19
CA LEU A 49 -2.43 14.07 -0.81
C LEU A 49 -2.59 13.71 0.66
N ILE A 50 -2.62 14.71 1.54
CA ILE A 50 -3.07 14.56 2.91
C ILE A 50 -4.54 15.03 2.90
N PRO A 51 -5.51 14.13 3.11
CA PRO A 51 -6.92 14.50 3.06
C PRO A 51 -7.27 15.60 4.06
N ASP A 52 -8.08 16.57 3.65
CA ASP A 52 -8.50 17.69 4.53
C ASP A 52 -9.29 17.18 5.75
N LYS A 53 -9.98 16.04 5.59
CA LYS A 53 -10.61 15.26 6.66
C LYS A 53 -10.20 13.80 6.54
N ILE A 54 -9.56 13.30 7.59
CA ILE A 54 -9.17 11.89 7.69
C ILE A 54 -10.33 11.10 8.28
N SER A 55 -10.70 10.01 7.60
CA SER A 55 -11.70 9.03 8.05
C SER A 55 -11.07 7.64 8.15
N TRP A 56 -11.50 6.89 9.15
CA TRP A 56 -11.10 5.50 9.38
C TRP A 56 -12.20 4.51 9.00
N GLU A 57 -13.33 4.96 8.47
CA GLU A 57 -14.50 4.12 8.19
C GLU A 57 -14.18 3.00 7.21
N HIS A 58 -13.49 3.32 6.10
CA HIS A 58 -13.08 2.34 5.09
C HIS A 58 -12.25 1.21 5.70
N TRP A 59 -11.25 1.57 6.51
CA TRP A 59 -10.38 0.61 7.17
C TRP A 59 -11.10 -0.17 8.27
N ARG A 60 -11.97 0.47 9.05
CA ARG A 60 -12.78 -0.22 10.06
C ARG A 60 -13.66 -1.29 9.43
N LEU A 61 -14.41 -0.93 8.39
CA LEU A 61 -15.29 -1.87 7.68
C LEU A 61 -14.49 -3.00 7.01
N ALA A 62 -13.36 -2.69 6.37
CA ALA A 62 -12.48 -3.68 5.76
C ALA A 62 -11.87 -4.65 6.79
N LEU A 63 -11.61 -4.19 8.01
CA LEU A 63 -11.10 -5.03 9.11
C LEU A 63 -12.22 -5.75 9.89
N GLY A 64 -13.49 -5.56 9.50
CA GLY A 64 -14.63 -6.24 10.12
C GLY A 64 -15.21 -5.54 11.36
N PHE A 65 -14.84 -4.29 11.61
CA PHE A 65 -15.44 -3.48 12.67
C PHE A 65 -16.67 -2.71 12.17
N SER A 66 -17.72 -2.67 12.98
CA SER A 66 -18.86 -1.79 12.73
C SER A 66 -18.47 -0.31 12.90
N VAL A 67 -19.14 0.57 12.15
CA VAL A 67 -18.98 2.03 12.20
C VAL A 67 -20.27 2.64 12.73
N GLU A 68 -20.15 3.52 13.72
CA GLU A 68 -21.26 4.31 14.24
C GLU A 68 -21.19 5.73 13.64
N HIS A 69 -22.32 6.18 13.10
CA HIS A 69 -22.46 7.46 12.42
C HIS A 69 -22.95 8.55 13.37
N ALA A 70 -22.80 9.81 12.97
CA ALA A 70 -23.28 10.95 13.76
C ALA A 70 -24.81 10.98 13.97
N ASP A 71 -25.57 10.29 13.12
CA ASP A 71 -27.03 10.12 13.26
C ASP A 71 -27.41 8.96 14.20
N GLY A 72 -26.43 8.32 14.84
CA GLY A 72 -26.59 7.19 15.77
C GLY A 72 -26.79 5.84 15.07
N ARG A 73 -26.78 5.79 13.73
CA ARG A 73 -26.88 4.52 13.01
C ARG A 73 -25.58 3.76 13.06
N VAL A 74 -25.66 2.45 13.27
CA VAL A 74 -24.51 1.54 13.22
C VAL A 74 -24.54 0.78 11.90
N THR A 75 -23.49 0.94 11.10
CA THR A 75 -23.27 0.17 9.88
C THR A 75 -22.35 -1.00 10.17
N PRO A 76 -22.83 -2.26 10.12
CA PRO A 76 -21.98 -3.44 10.22
C PRO A 76 -21.11 -3.58 8.96
N PRO A 77 -19.99 -4.32 9.03
CA PRO A 77 -19.16 -4.59 7.86
C PRO A 77 -19.99 -5.32 6.78
N PRO A 78 -20.18 -4.73 5.58
CA PRO A 78 -21.04 -5.32 4.55
C PRO A 78 -20.40 -6.54 3.88
N PHE A 79 -19.08 -6.66 3.94
CA PHE A 79 -18.30 -7.68 3.26
C PHE A 79 -17.20 -8.27 4.16
N PRO A 80 -16.89 -9.57 4.03
CA PRO A 80 -15.85 -10.22 4.82
C PRO A 80 -14.47 -10.06 4.15
N VAL A 81 -13.95 -8.83 4.07
CA VAL A 81 -12.72 -8.49 3.33
C VAL A 81 -11.50 -9.28 3.82
N LEU A 82 -11.35 -9.53 5.13
CA LEU A 82 -10.27 -10.35 5.66
C LEU A 82 -10.34 -11.82 5.19
N LEU A 83 -11.55 -12.37 5.05
CA LEU A 83 -11.73 -13.70 4.48
C LEU A 83 -11.34 -13.71 3.00
N TRP A 84 -11.67 -12.65 2.25
CA TRP A 84 -11.24 -12.50 0.86
C TRP A 84 -9.72 -12.45 0.73
N LEU A 85 -9.05 -11.66 1.58
CA LEU A 85 -7.59 -11.61 1.65
C LEU A 85 -7.00 -13.01 1.92
N TRP A 86 -7.56 -13.73 2.88
CA TRP A 86 -7.12 -15.10 3.17
C TRP A 86 -7.34 -16.07 2.02
N ASN A 87 -8.47 -15.94 1.31
CA ASN A 87 -8.74 -16.72 0.10
C ASN A 87 -7.72 -16.40 -1.00
N SER A 88 -7.36 -15.14 -1.21
CA SER A 88 -6.31 -14.73 -2.15
C SER A 88 -4.96 -15.35 -1.80
N VAL A 89 -4.55 -15.33 -0.53
CA VAL A 89 -3.28 -15.93 -0.08
C VAL A 89 -3.26 -17.44 -0.36
N LYS A 90 -4.33 -18.17 -0.01
CA LYS A 90 -4.42 -19.61 -0.27
C LYS A 90 -4.30 -19.94 -1.76
N ILE A 91 -5.09 -19.25 -2.59
CA ILE A 91 -5.12 -19.51 -4.04
C ILE A 91 -3.78 -19.14 -4.66
N ALA A 92 -3.24 -17.94 -4.38
CA ALA A 92 -1.96 -17.50 -4.91
C ALA A 92 -0.81 -18.43 -4.48
N GLY A 93 -0.78 -18.86 -3.21
CA GLY A 93 0.23 -19.78 -2.70
C GLY A 93 0.19 -21.15 -3.38
N ILE A 94 -0.98 -21.80 -3.43
CA ILE A 94 -1.14 -23.13 -4.04
C ILE A 94 -0.82 -23.08 -5.54
N THR A 95 -1.33 -22.06 -6.25
CA THR A 95 -1.08 -21.89 -7.68
C THR A 95 0.39 -21.60 -7.98
N ALA A 96 1.06 -20.76 -7.20
CA ALA A 96 2.49 -20.50 -7.36
C ALA A 96 3.33 -21.77 -7.18
N ILE A 97 3.00 -22.63 -6.20
CA ILE A 97 3.64 -23.94 -6.03
C ILE A 97 3.43 -24.81 -7.26
N GLY A 98 2.19 -24.90 -7.75
CA GLY A 98 1.86 -25.66 -8.95
C GLY A 98 2.60 -25.17 -10.20
N ILE A 99 2.69 -23.85 -10.39
CA ILE A 99 3.44 -23.22 -11.49
C ILE A 99 4.92 -23.63 -11.42
N VAL A 100 5.57 -23.47 -10.27
CA VAL A 100 6.99 -23.82 -10.12
C VAL A 100 7.21 -25.31 -10.39
N ALA A 101 6.38 -26.18 -9.81
CA ALA A 101 6.50 -27.63 -9.95
C ALA A 101 6.30 -28.14 -11.39
N LEU A 102 5.50 -27.44 -12.19
CA LEU A 102 5.15 -27.84 -13.57
C LEU A 102 5.92 -27.05 -14.64
N SER A 103 6.74 -26.07 -14.26
CA SER A 103 7.43 -25.17 -15.21
C SER A 103 8.69 -25.77 -15.87
N THR A 104 9.06 -26.99 -15.50
CA THR A 104 10.17 -27.77 -16.09
C THR A 104 9.67 -28.65 -17.22
#